data_AF-A0A399PE59-F1
#
_entry.id   AF-A0A399PE59-F1
#
_cell.length_a   1.000
_cell.length_b   1.000
_cell.length_c   1.000
_cell.angle_alpha   90.00
_cell.angle_beta   90.00
_cell.angle_gamma   90.00
#
_symmetry.space_group_name_H-M   'P 1'
#
loop_
_entity.id
_entity.type
_entity.pdbx_description
1 polymer ?
#
loop_
_entity_poly.entity_id
_entity_poly.type
_entity_poly.pdbx_seq_one_letter_code
_entity_poly.pdbx_strand_id
1 'polypeptide(L)'
;MRRVTGRIRRFAQAVARPAIFAQYVALRTGLQGTVFPRDAASGVVPGDFPHRVLVIGEATAVGMGVLSHELGMAGHFSRQLSRRTGRGVEWATRPFSDLTIHTAAGAVRDRALLDGVDVVLLMVGVGDSIR
;
A
#
# COMPACT_ATOMS: atom_id res chain seq x y z
N MET A 1 -9.81 -25.80 32.35
CA MET A 1 -10.73 -24.90 31.63
C MET A 1 -10.11 -24.05 30.50
N ARG A 2 -8.82 -23.68 30.51
CA ARG A 2 -8.19 -22.85 29.44
C ARG A 2 -8.09 -23.47 28.03
N ARG A 3 -8.19 -24.80 27.88
CA ARG A 3 -8.01 -25.50 26.57
C ARG A 3 -9.24 -25.51 25.67
N VAL A 4 -10.46 -25.44 26.23
CA VAL A 4 -11.72 -25.54 25.47
C VAL A 4 -11.99 -24.26 24.66
N THR A 5 -11.68 -23.11 25.25
CA THR A 5 -11.81 -21.78 24.62
C THR A 5 -10.93 -21.63 23.36
N GLY A 6 -9.76 -22.27 23.35
CA GLY A 6 -8.85 -22.24 22.20
C GLY A 6 -9.34 -23.08 21.01
N ARG A 7 -10.11 -24.16 21.26
CA ARG A 7 -10.63 -25.05 20.22
C ARG A 7 -11.83 -24.42 19.50
N ILE A 8 -12.73 -23.80 20.26
CA ILE A 8 -13.88 -23.05 19.73
C ILE A 8 -13.40 -21.83 18.91
N ARG A 9 -12.41 -21.09 19.41
CA ARG A 9 -11.81 -19.96 18.68
C ARG A 9 -11.15 -20.40 17.37
N ARG A 10 -10.43 -21.53 17.35
CA ARG A 10 -9.83 -22.07 16.12
C ARG A 10 -10.89 -22.53 15.11
N PHE A 11 -11.98 -23.13 15.59
CA PHE A 11 -13.07 -23.57 14.72
C PHE A 11 -13.83 -22.37 14.13
N ALA A 12 -14.14 -21.36 14.95
CA ALA A 12 -14.72 -20.10 14.49
C ALA A 12 -13.80 -19.38 13.50
N GLN A 13 -12.48 -19.36 13.75
CA GLN A 13 -11.50 -18.83 12.80
C GLN A 13 -11.41 -19.64 11.50
N ALA A 14 -11.51 -20.98 11.58
CA ALA A 14 -11.44 -21.85 10.41
C ALA A 14 -12.66 -21.71 9.49
N VAL A 15 -13.82 -21.33 10.03
CA VAL A 15 -15.05 -21.05 9.26
C VAL A 15 -15.13 -19.58 8.82
N ALA A 16 -14.70 -18.64 9.67
CA ALA A 16 -14.72 -17.22 9.34
C ALA A 16 -13.72 -16.86 8.23
N ARG A 17 -12.53 -17.48 8.21
CA ARG A 17 -11.51 -17.21 7.17
C ARG A 17 -11.98 -17.47 5.74
N PRO A 18 -12.54 -18.64 5.37
CA PRO A 18 -13.05 -18.85 4.02
C PRO A 18 -14.25 -17.96 3.69
N ALA A 19 -15.09 -17.61 4.67
CA ALA A 19 -16.19 -16.66 4.45
C ALA A 19 -15.68 -15.22 4.18
N ILE A 20 -14.71 -14.76 4.97
CA ILE A 20 -14.02 -13.46 4.78
C ILE A 20 -13.27 -13.46 3.45
N PHE A 21 -12.62 -14.56 3.09
CA PHE A 21 -11.93 -14.70 1.81
C PHE A 21 -12.91 -14.67 0.64
N ALA A 22 -14.03 -15.39 0.71
CA ALA A 22 -15.06 -15.36 -0.32
C ALA A 22 -15.69 -13.96 -0.45
N GLN A 23 -15.96 -13.28 0.67
CA GLN A 23 -16.41 -11.89 0.70
C GLN A 23 -15.36 -10.96 0.07
N TYR A 24 -14.08 -11.15 0.38
CA TYR A 24 -12.99 -10.38 -0.22
C TYR A 24 -12.89 -10.62 -1.72
N VAL A 25 -12.99 -11.86 -2.18
CA VAL A 25 -12.97 -12.17 -3.62
C VAL A 25 -14.16 -11.51 -4.32
N ALA A 26 -15.35 -11.54 -3.72
CA ALA A 26 -16.54 -10.85 -4.23
C ALA A 26 -16.39 -9.32 -4.23
N LEU A 27 -15.80 -8.75 -3.17
CA LEU A 27 -15.41 -7.33 -3.13
C LEU A 27 -14.37 -7.03 -4.22
N ARG A 28 -13.38 -7.91 -4.43
CA ARG A 28 -12.30 -7.76 -5.40
C ARG A 28 -12.79 -7.83 -6.84
N THR A 29 -13.80 -8.63 -7.15
CA THR A 29 -14.48 -8.56 -8.45
C THR A 29 -15.24 -7.24 -8.61
N GLY A 30 -15.87 -6.72 -7.54
CA GLY A 30 -16.40 -5.35 -7.52
C GLY A 30 -15.32 -4.27 -7.70
N LEU A 31 -14.09 -4.54 -7.24
CA LEU A 31 -12.94 -3.65 -7.42
C LEU A 31 -12.50 -3.52 -8.88
N GLN A 32 -12.93 -4.41 -9.79
CA GLN A 32 -12.68 -4.27 -11.23
C GLN A 32 -13.37 -3.03 -11.82
N GLY A 33 -14.43 -2.53 -11.17
CA GLY A 33 -15.06 -1.25 -11.50
C GLY A 33 -14.50 -0.05 -10.73
N THR A 34 -13.47 -0.24 -9.90
CA THR A 34 -12.91 0.83 -9.09
C THR A 34 -12.00 1.72 -9.92
N VAL A 35 -12.07 3.02 -9.62
CA VAL A 35 -11.24 4.02 -10.26
C VAL A 35 -9.78 3.82 -9.83
N PHE A 36 -8.91 3.69 -10.82
CA PHE A 36 -7.47 3.85 -10.64
C PHE A 36 -6.98 5.03 -11.47
N PRO A 37 -6.01 5.79 -10.97
CA PRO A 37 -5.39 6.86 -11.71
C PRO A 37 -4.67 6.31 -12.95
N ARG A 38 -4.67 7.11 -14.03
CA ARG A 38 -4.02 6.79 -15.31
C ARG A 38 -2.89 7.74 -15.65
N ASP A 39 -2.67 8.75 -14.81
CA ASP A 39 -1.58 9.71 -14.94
C ASP A 39 -0.26 9.10 -14.45
N ALA A 40 0.81 9.90 -14.49
CA ALA A 40 2.12 9.47 -14.04
C ALA A 40 2.08 9.02 -12.58
N ALA A 41 2.64 7.83 -12.31
CA ALA A 41 2.79 7.26 -10.97
C ALA A 41 3.91 7.94 -10.15
N SER A 42 4.28 9.15 -10.53
CA SER A 42 5.35 9.97 -9.96
C SER A 42 5.04 11.45 -10.14
N GLY A 43 5.58 12.29 -9.27
CA GLY A 43 5.36 13.73 -9.32
C GLY A 43 6.34 14.50 -8.46
N VAL A 44 6.14 15.81 -8.39
CA VAL A 44 7.02 16.74 -7.67
C VAL A 44 6.18 17.74 -6.90
N VAL A 45 6.54 17.96 -5.64
CA VAL A 45 6.16 19.15 -4.87
C VAL A 45 7.33 20.13 -4.96
N PRO A 46 7.16 21.31 -5.58
CA PRO A 46 8.24 22.27 -5.75
C PRO A 46 8.86 22.72 -4.43
N GLY A 47 10.17 22.94 -4.44
CA GLY A 47 10.92 23.47 -3.30
C GLY A 47 12.39 23.06 -3.35
N ASP A 48 13.22 23.74 -2.56
CA ASP A 48 14.66 23.47 -2.55
C ASP A 48 14.98 22.16 -1.82
N PHE A 49 16.12 21.56 -2.20
CA PHE A 49 16.68 20.35 -1.60
C PHE A 49 15.63 19.22 -1.50
N PRO A 50 15.10 18.70 -2.61
CA PRO A 50 13.95 17.81 -2.55
C PRO A 50 14.25 16.52 -1.77
N HIS A 51 13.28 16.06 -0.97
CA HIS A 51 13.27 14.69 -0.48
C HIS A 51 12.82 13.74 -1.58
N ARG A 52 13.51 12.61 -1.74
CA ARG A 52 13.10 11.54 -2.66
C ARG A 52 12.28 10.50 -1.91
N VAL A 53 10.98 10.46 -2.21
CA VAL A 53 10.00 9.60 -1.56
C VAL A 53 9.58 8.46 -2.48
N LEU A 54 9.66 7.23 -1.98
CA LEU A 54 9.11 6.07 -2.65
C LEU A 54 7.98 5.47 -1.81
N VAL A 55 6.78 5.43 -2.37
CA VAL A 55 5.64 4.72 -1.77
C VAL A 55 5.56 3.32 -2.40
N ILE A 56 5.76 2.29 -1.58
CA ILE A 56 5.65 0.90 -1.98
C ILE A 56 4.39 0.33 -1.33
N GLY A 57 3.51 -0.28 -2.10
CA GLY A 57 2.30 -0.79 -1.46
C GLY A 57 1.33 -1.57 -2.31
N GLU A 58 0.22 -1.92 -1.67
CA GLU A 58 -0.92 -2.56 -2.31
C GLU A 58 -1.78 -1.55 -3.09
N ALA A 59 -2.92 -2.00 -3.63
CA ALA A 59 -3.79 -1.20 -4.48
C ALA A 59 -4.16 0.18 -3.90
N THR A 60 -4.39 0.28 -2.58
CA THR A 60 -4.68 1.55 -1.89
C THR A 60 -3.49 2.50 -1.85
N ALA A 61 -2.26 1.98 -1.78
CA ALA A 61 -1.05 2.78 -1.81
C ALA A 61 -0.78 3.37 -3.20
N VAL A 62 -1.16 2.64 -4.25
CA VAL A 62 -0.97 3.02 -5.66
C VAL A 62 -2.20 3.69 -6.28
N GLY A 63 -3.13 4.18 -5.46
CA GLY A 63 -4.18 5.09 -5.92
C GLY A 63 -5.54 4.45 -6.23
N MET A 64 -5.85 3.26 -5.72
CA MET A 64 -7.23 2.77 -5.74
C MET A 64 -8.18 3.80 -5.13
N GLY A 65 -9.22 4.16 -5.88
CA GLY A 65 -10.27 5.09 -5.45
C GLY A 65 -10.01 6.56 -5.76
N VAL A 66 -8.91 6.90 -6.44
CA VAL A 66 -8.60 8.29 -6.84
C VAL A 66 -8.38 8.43 -8.35
N LEU A 67 -8.61 9.64 -8.88
CA LEU A 67 -8.47 9.93 -10.30
C LEU A 67 -7.03 10.26 -10.74
N SER A 68 -6.17 10.61 -9.80
CA SER A 68 -4.77 10.98 -10.04
C SER A 68 -3.89 10.47 -8.90
N HIS A 69 -2.65 10.06 -9.20
CA HIS A 69 -1.69 9.66 -8.18
C HIS A 69 -1.32 10.82 -7.23
N GLU A 70 -1.47 12.08 -7.67
CA GLU A 70 -1.33 13.27 -6.82
C GLU A 70 -2.40 13.31 -5.70
N LEU A 71 -3.60 12.79 -5.97
CA LEU A 71 -4.67 12.68 -4.97
C LEU A 71 -4.50 11.45 -4.07
N GLY A 72 -3.71 10.47 -4.51
CA GLY A 72 -3.42 9.25 -3.78
C GLY A 72 -2.41 9.46 -2.65
N MET A 73 -1.93 8.33 -2.10
CA MET A 73 -1.10 8.40 -0.90
C MET A 73 0.22 9.12 -1.11
N ALA A 74 0.90 8.89 -2.25
CA ALA A 74 2.19 9.51 -2.50
C ALA A 74 2.10 11.03 -2.67
N GLY A 75 1.19 11.53 -3.49
CA GLY A 75 1.01 12.97 -3.63
C GLY A 75 0.57 13.63 -2.33
N HIS A 76 -0.39 13.04 -1.61
CA HIS A 76 -0.84 13.57 -0.32
C HIS A 76 0.30 13.61 0.72
N PHE A 77 1.00 12.50 0.92
CA PHE A 77 2.12 12.41 1.86
C PHE A 77 3.23 13.40 1.50
N SER A 78 3.58 13.51 0.22
CA SER A 78 4.63 14.41 -0.27
C SER A 78 4.30 15.88 0.01
N ARG A 79 3.04 16.30 -0.20
CA ARG A 79 2.61 17.66 0.17
C ARG A 79 2.69 17.91 1.66
N GLN A 80 2.33 16.94 2.50
CA GLN A 80 2.45 17.08 3.96
C GLN A 80 3.91 17.10 4.41
N LEU A 81 4.77 16.26 3.83
CA LEU A 81 6.20 16.24 4.13
C LEU A 81 6.85 17.57 3.75
N SER A 82 6.55 18.09 2.56
CA SER A 82 7.02 19.41 2.10
C SER A 82 6.58 20.52 3.06
N ARG A 83 5.29 20.57 3.43
CA ARG A 83 4.77 21.55 4.39
C ARG A 83 5.46 21.48 5.76
N ARG A 84 5.80 20.28 6.21
CA ARG A 84 6.44 20.07 7.52
C ARG A 84 7.93 20.40 7.52
N THR A 85 8.60 20.23 6.39
CA THR A 85 10.07 20.36 6.28
C THR A 85 10.52 21.66 5.61
N GLY A 86 9.63 22.33 4.87
CA GLY A 86 9.97 23.48 4.03
C GLY A 86 10.75 23.12 2.77
N ARG A 87 10.91 21.83 2.45
CA ARG A 87 11.70 21.33 1.30
C ARG A 87 10.81 20.86 0.15
N GLY A 88 11.38 20.78 -1.04
CA GLY A 88 10.73 20.10 -2.17
C GLY A 88 10.57 18.60 -1.91
N VAL A 89 9.77 17.93 -2.74
CA VAL A 89 9.65 16.46 -2.70
C VAL A 89 9.52 15.91 -4.12
N GLU A 90 10.39 14.99 -4.50
CA GLU A 90 10.22 14.13 -5.67
C GLU A 90 9.62 12.81 -5.19
N TRP A 91 8.53 12.36 -5.79
CA TRP A 91 7.83 11.17 -5.32
C TRP A 91 7.50 10.20 -6.44
N ALA A 92 7.48 8.91 -6.11
CA ALA A 92 6.99 7.85 -6.97
C ALA A 92 6.22 6.79 -6.17
N THR A 93 5.33 6.08 -6.87
CA THR A 93 4.60 4.91 -6.33
C THR A 93 5.03 3.64 -7.06
N ARG A 94 5.14 2.55 -6.31
CA ARG A 94 5.41 1.22 -6.86
C ARG A 94 4.51 0.16 -6.21
N PRO A 95 3.71 -0.56 -7.00
CA PRO A 95 3.05 -1.75 -6.49
C PRO A 95 4.08 -2.87 -6.29
N PHE A 96 3.78 -3.81 -5.39
CA PHE A 96 4.48 -5.08 -5.32
C PHE A 96 3.53 -6.25 -5.63
N SER A 97 4.09 -7.37 -6.07
CA SER A 97 3.32 -8.54 -6.51
C SER A 97 2.52 -9.14 -5.35
N ASP A 98 1.39 -9.78 -5.64
CA ASP A 98 0.61 -10.63 -4.72
C ASP A 98 0.12 -10.03 -3.39
N LEU A 99 0.39 -8.74 -3.12
CA LEU A 99 -0.20 -7.96 -2.03
C LEU A 99 0.05 -8.50 -0.61
N THR A 100 1.08 -9.33 -0.40
CA THR A 100 1.47 -9.85 0.92
C THR A 100 2.81 -9.30 1.40
N ILE A 101 3.06 -9.37 2.70
CA ILE A 101 4.34 -9.00 3.31
C ILE A 101 5.51 -9.84 2.74
N HIS A 102 5.22 -11.08 2.34
CA HIS A 102 6.20 -11.98 1.74
C HIS A 102 6.74 -11.42 0.42
N THR A 103 5.86 -10.92 -0.44
CA THR A 103 6.24 -10.35 -1.73
C THR A 103 6.74 -8.92 -1.63
N ALA A 104 6.27 -8.15 -0.64
CA ALA A 104 6.84 -6.84 -0.31
C ALA A 104 8.35 -6.91 -0.02
N ALA A 105 8.82 -8.01 0.58
CA ALA A 105 10.24 -8.22 0.84
C ALA A 105 11.10 -8.20 -0.44
N GLY A 106 10.55 -8.58 -1.59
CA GLY A 106 11.24 -8.48 -2.88
C GLY A 106 11.51 -7.02 -3.27
N ALA A 107 10.47 -6.17 -3.18
CA ALA A 107 10.58 -4.75 -3.48
C ALA A 107 11.53 -4.01 -2.51
N VAL A 108 11.53 -4.38 -1.22
CA VAL A 108 12.42 -3.78 -0.22
C VAL A 108 13.88 -4.27 -0.34
N ARG A 109 14.11 -5.42 -0.99
CA ARG A 109 15.47 -5.93 -1.25
C ARG A 109 16.07 -5.42 -2.56
N ASP A 110 15.26 -4.80 -3.42
CA ASP A 110 15.73 -4.22 -4.67
C ASP A 110 16.54 -2.94 -4.40
N ARG A 111 17.87 -3.09 -4.39
CA ARG A 111 18.78 -1.96 -4.15
C ARG A 111 18.74 -0.91 -5.25
N ALA A 112 18.46 -1.30 -6.49
CA ALA A 112 18.38 -0.35 -7.60
C ALA A 112 17.13 0.50 -7.48
N LEU A 113 16.02 -0.08 -7.03
CA LEU A 113 14.79 0.66 -6.75
C LEU A 113 14.95 1.66 -5.59
N LEU A 114 15.73 1.30 -4.57
CA LEU A 114 15.92 2.11 -3.37
C LEU A 114 17.07 3.11 -3.47
N ASP A 115 17.83 3.10 -4.57
CA ASP A 115 19.00 3.95 -4.72
C ASP A 115 18.62 5.44 -4.68
N GLY A 116 19.28 6.20 -3.82
CA GLY A 116 19.02 7.63 -3.62
C GLY A 116 17.63 7.97 -3.07
N VAL A 117 16.85 7.02 -2.59
CA VAL A 117 15.56 7.28 -1.89
C VAL A 117 15.85 7.68 -0.45
N ASP A 118 15.33 8.84 -0.02
CA ASP A 118 15.47 9.34 1.36
C ASP A 118 14.41 8.76 2.29
N VAL A 119 13.21 8.52 1.77
CA VAL A 119 12.05 8.09 2.55
C VAL A 119 11.28 7.01 1.79
N VAL A 120 11.08 5.88 2.45
CA VAL A 120 10.21 4.81 1.96
C VAL A 120 8.93 4.75 2.80
N LEU A 121 7.78 4.86 2.15
CA LEU A 121 6.48 4.58 2.76
C LEU A 121 6.03 3.19 2.31
N LEU A 122 6.15 2.20 3.20
CA LEU A 122 5.70 0.83 2.94
C LEU A 122 4.29 0.62 3.49
N MET A 123 3.33 0.36 2.60
CA MET A 123 1.94 0.07 2.95
C MET A 123 1.61 -1.38 2.64
N VAL A 124 1.43 -2.17 3.70
CA VAL A 124 1.17 -3.62 3.63
C VAL A 124 0.09 -4.01 4.63
N GLY A 125 -0.47 -5.21 4.44
CA GLY A 125 -1.26 -5.90 5.45
C GLY A 125 -2.71 -6.14 5.06
N VAL A 126 -3.24 -5.53 3.99
CA VAL A 126 -4.60 -5.83 3.52
C VAL A 126 -4.63 -7.25 2.97
N GLY A 127 -3.72 -7.61 2.07
CA GLY A 127 -3.62 -8.96 1.52
C GLY A 127 -3.25 -10.00 2.59
N ASP A 128 -2.39 -9.67 3.55
CA ASP A 128 -2.02 -10.59 4.64
C ASP A 128 -3.16 -10.83 5.64
N SER A 129 -3.99 -9.84 5.92
CA SER A 129 -5.09 -9.97 6.90
C SER A 129 -6.21 -10.90 6.41
N ILE A 130 -6.25 -11.17 5.11
CA ILE A 130 -7.34 -11.89 4.45
C ILE A 130 -6.90 -13.31 4.05
N ARG A 131 -5.60 -13.63 4.10
CA ARG A 131 -5.04 -14.97 3.86
C ARG A 131 -4.80 -15.71 5.20
#